data_AF-A0AA35PJ73-F1
#
_entry.id   AF-A0AA35PJ73-F1
#
_cell.length_a   1.000
_cell.length_b   1.000
_cell.length_c   1.000
_cell.angle_alpha   90.00
_cell.angle_beta   90.00
_cell.angle_gamma   90.00
#
_symmetry.space_group_name_H-M   'P 1'
#
loop_
_entity.id
_entity.type
_entity.pdbx_description
1 polymer ?
#
loop_
_entity_poly.entity_id
_entity_poly.type
_entity_poly.pdbx_seq_one_letter_code
_entity_poly.pdbx_strand_id
1 'polypeptide(L)'
;MRTFCAIRWPRCVAVVVFSVGLLLPPLPTAAVATAAAASTTHRARAMADPRVRQIKIKTGVVKRLAKEKVMYEKEAKQQEEKIEKMKAEDSENYAIKKQIEVLQESRMMIPDCQRRLEAAHADLAQLLVSKKAMTF
;
A
#
# COMPACT_ATOMS: atom_id res chain seq x y z
N MET A 1 46.81 10.85 19.37
CA MET A 1 45.74 9.91 18.97
C MET A 1 45.03 10.53 17.76
N ARG A 2 45.61 10.49 16.54
CA ARG A 2 45.42 9.45 15.50
C ARG A 2 43.94 9.05 15.35
N THR A 3 43.23 9.14 14.23
CA THR A 3 43.45 9.61 12.83
C THR A 3 42.07 9.36 12.16
N PHE A 4 41.46 10.33 11.48
CA PHE A 4 41.25 10.41 10.01
C PHE A 4 40.28 9.40 9.33
N CYS A 5 39.57 9.93 8.31
CA CYS A 5 38.83 9.30 7.20
C CYS A 5 37.50 8.61 7.52
N ALA A 6 36.34 9.06 7.04
CA ALA A 6 35.89 9.23 5.64
C ALA A 6 35.68 7.89 4.89
N ILE A 7 34.74 7.92 3.93
CA ILE A 7 34.34 6.88 2.95
C ILE A 7 33.05 6.14 3.41
N ARG A 8 31.82 6.52 2.99
CA ARG A 8 31.23 6.60 1.63
C ARG A 8 31.36 5.29 0.83
N TRP A 9 30.37 4.42 0.99
CA TRP A 9 29.82 3.42 0.04
C TRP A 9 30.78 2.45 -0.68
N PRO A 10 30.26 1.28 -1.08
CA PRO A 10 30.41 0.95 -2.49
C PRO A 10 29.12 0.39 -3.08
N ARG A 11 28.49 1.25 -3.87
CA ARG A 11 27.90 0.88 -5.15
C ARG A 11 29.10 0.70 -6.12
N CYS A 12 29.13 -0.40 -6.87
CA CYS A 12 30.01 -0.74 -8.01
C CYS A 12 31.30 -1.57 -7.75
N VAL A 13 31.21 -2.88 -8.05
CA VAL A 13 32.21 -3.68 -8.80
C VAL A 13 31.39 -4.33 -9.93
N ALA A 14 31.35 -3.81 -11.16
CA ALA A 14 32.33 -3.84 -12.25
C ALA A 14 32.34 -5.17 -13.06
N VAL A 15 31.89 -5.08 -14.33
CA VAL A 15 32.54 -5.61 -15.59
C VAL A 15 32.48 -7.17 -15.76
N VAL A 16 31.89 -7.83 -16.78
CA VAL A 16 32.01 -7.85 -18.26
C VAL A 16 30.78 -8.68 -18.79
N VAL A 17 29.96 -8.32 -19.79
CA VAL A 17 29.95 -8.71 -21.25
C VAL A 17 28.55 -8.24 -21.76
N PHE A 18 28.34 -7.12 -22.46
CA PHE A 18 28.49 -6.86 -23.91
C PHE A 18 28.06 -7.97 -24.88
N SER A 19 26.81 -7.92 -25.37
CA SER A 19 26.43 -8.34 -26.74
C SER A 19 25.08 -7.74 -27.15
N VAL A 20 25.15 -6.67 -27.97
CA VAL A 20 24.23 -6.27 -29.07
C VAL A 20 22.72 -6.10 -28.74
N GLY A 21 22.05 -4.94 -28.89
CA GLY A 21 22.37 -3.69 -29.57
C GLY A 21 21.34 -2.59 -29.29
N LEU A 22 21.82 -1.34 -29.35
CA LEU A 22 21.05 -0.10 -29.27
C LEU A 22 20.26 0.15 -30.55
N LEU A 23 19.07 0.75 -30.43
CA LEU A 23 18.75 2.00 -31.14
C LEU A 23 17.52 2.71 -30.52
N LEU A 24 17.73 3.75 -29.70
CA LEU A 24 17.09 5.06 -29.96
C LEU A 24 17.74 6.24 -29.16
N PRO A 25 18.01 7.39 -29.83
CA PRO A 25 18.84 8.54 -29.40
C PRO A 25 18.27 9.53 -28.33
N PRO A 26 19.09 10.54 -27.90
CA PRO A 26 19.03 11.17 -26.58
C PRO A 26 18.36 12.56 -26.49
N LEU A 27 18.16 13.00 -25.24
CA LEU A 27 17.70 14.35 -24.85
C LEU A 27 18.65 15.47 -25.31
N PRO A 28 18.12 16.67 -25.64
CA PRO A 28 18.91 17.89 -25.76
C PRO A 28 19.21 18.53 -24.40
N THR A 29 20.41 19.09 -24.34
CA THR A 29 21.08 19.76 -23.23
C THR A 29 20.56 21.19 -22.98
N ALA A 30 20.47 21.51 -21.69
CA ALA A 30 20.72 22.81 -21.07
C ALA A 30 20.04 24.07 -21.66
N ALA A 31 18.95 24.51 -20.99
CA ALA A 31 18.62 25.92 -20.89
C ALA A 31 18.28 26.28 -19.44
N VAL A 32 19.14 27.14 -18.90
CA VAL A 32 19.06 27.89 -17.66
C VAL A 32 17.78 28.72 -17.57
N ALA A 33 17.10 28.70 -16.41
CA ALA A 33 16.26 29.81 -15.96
C ALA A 33 16.15 29.81 -14.43
N THR A 34 16.68 30.88 -13.88
CA THR A 34 16.72 31.33 -12.49
C THR A 34 15.36 31.74 -11.91
N ALA A 35 15.37 31.85 -10.58
CA ALA A 35 14.55 32.75 -9.76
C ALA A 35 13.17 32.25 -9.30
N ALA A 36 13.17 31.78 -8.05
CA ALA A 36 12.37 32.33 -6.96
C ALA A 36 11.03 32.99 -7.33
N ALA A 37 9.94 32.25 -7.09
CA ALA A 37 8.71 32.83 -6.55
C ALA A 37 8.33 32.04 -5.31
N ALA A 38 8.67 32.61 -4.15
CA ALA A 38 8.03 32.27 -2.91
C ALA A 38 6.53 32.56 -3.05
N SER A 39 5.71 31.53 -2.92
CA SER A 39 4.35 31.68 -2.42
C SER A 39 3.97 30.40 -1.73
N THR A 40 4.20 30.41 -0.42
CA THR A 40 3.53 29.62 0.60
C THR A 40 2.12 29.18 0.18
N THR A 41 1.99 28.05 -0.52
CA THR A 41 0.73 27.29 -0.65
C THR A 41 0.48 26.46 0.62
N HIS A 42 0.92 26.97 1.77
CA HIS A 42 0.35 26.62 3.08
C HIS A 42 -0.86 27.48 3.47
N ARG A 43 -1.27 28.45 2.64
CA ARG A 43 -2.61 29.06 2.67
C ARG A 43 -3.46 28.38 1.59
N ALA A 44 -4.47 27.57 1.85
CA ALA A 44 -5.42 27.63 2.93
C ALA A 44 -5.62 26.25 3.58
N ARG A 45 -4.99 26.05 4.75
CA ARG A 45 -5.65 25.28 5.81
C ARG A 45 -6.83 26.13 6.31
N ALA A 46 -7.83 26.30 5.44
CA ALA A 46 -9.15 26.69 5.89
C ALA A 46 -9.47 25.79 7.06
N MET A 47 -9.87 26.41 8.16
CA MET A 47 -10.42 25.74 9.31
C MET A 47 -11.69 25.02 8.86
N ALA A 48 -11.54 23.93 8.11
CA ALA A 48 -12.53 22.88 8.09
C ALA A 48 -12.71 22.54 9.57
N ASP A 49 -13.96 22.68 10.03
CA ASP A 49 -14.34 22.42 11.41
C ASP A 49 -13.57 21.19 11.90
N PRO A 50 -12.98 21.23 13.11
CA PRO A 50 -12.28 20.09 13.68
C PRO A 50 -13.06 18.77 13.51
N ARG A 51 -14.39 18.88 13.52
CA ARG A 51 -15.35 17.80 13.26
C ARG A 51 -15.35 17.29 11.81
N VAL A 52 -15.34 18.16 10.80
CA VAL A 52 -15.24 17.77 9.38
C VAL A 52 -13.89 17.11 9.07
N ARG A 53 -12.81 17.56 9.72
CA ARG A 53 -11.49 16.92 9.61
C ARG A 53 -11.50 15.52 10.21
N GLN A 54 -12.08 15.32 11.39
CA GLN A 54 -12.24 14.00 12.01
C GLN A 54 -13.04 13.03 11.13
N ILE A 55 -14.13 13.49 10.51
CA ILE A 55 -14.93 12.67 9.57
C ILE A 55 -14.07 12.24 8.38
N LYS A 56 -13.31 13.16 7.78
CA LYS A 56 -12.42 12.83 6.64
C LYS A 56 -11.34 11.81 7.04
N ILE A 57 -10.77 11.93 8.23
CA ILE A 57 -9.76 11.00 8.75
C ILE A 57 -10.37 9.60 8.92
N LYS A 58 -11.48 9.47 9.65
CA LYS A 58 -12.15 8.19 9.88
C LYS A 58 -12.67 7.55 8.58
N THR A 59 -13.19 8.37 7.66
CA THR A 59 -13.56 7.90 6.31
C THR A 59 -12.35 7.36 5.56
N GLY A 60 -11.18 8.01 5.71
CA GLY A 60 -9.92 7.54 5.14
C GLY A 60 -9.46 6.21 5.73
N VAL A 61 -9.64 5.99 7.04
CA VAL A 61 -9.33 4.71 7.70
C VAL A 61 -10.20 3.59 7.15
N VAL A 62 -11.52 3.78 7.11
CA VAL A 62 -12.47 2.79 6.55
C VAL A 62 -12.13 2.44 5.10
N LYS A 63 -11.79 3.44 4.27
CA LYS A 63 -11.38 3.21 2.87
C LYS A 63 -10.10 2.39 2.73
N ARG A 64 -9.12 2.53 3.64
CA ARG A 64 -7.89 1.74 3.62
C ARG A 64 -8.16 0.30 4.04
N LEU A 65 -8.84 0.11 5.18
CA LEU A 65 -9.23 -1.20 5.70
C LEU A 65 -10.10 -1.99 4.70
N ALA A 66 -10.99 -1.30 3.97
CA ALA A 66 -11.78 -1.94 2.91
C ALA A 66 -10.91 -2.44 1.75
N LYS A 67 -9.86 -1.71 1.37
CA LYS A 67 -8.91 -2.14 0.33
C LYS A 67 -8.06 -3.31 0.81
N GLU A 68 -7.62 -3.30 2.07
CA GLU A 68 -6.89 -4.40 2.69
C GLU A 68 -7.73 -5.68 2.69
N LYS A 69 -8.99 -5.62 3.13
CA LYS A 69 -9.94 -6.74 3.06
C LYS A 69 -10.07 -7.31 1.64
N VAL A 70 -10.28 -6.44 0.65
CA VAL A 70 -10.42 -6.86 -0.76
C VAL A 70 -9.14 -7.50 -1.29
N MET A 71 -7.96 -7.04 -0.85
CA MET A 71 -6.68 -7.61 -1.25
C MET A 71 -6.52 -9.03 -0.68
N TYR A 72 -6.77 -9.24 0.61
CA TYR A 72 -6.72 -10.57 1.23
C TYR A 72 -7.77 -11.54 0.67
N GLU A 73 -8.98 -11.07 0.35
CA GLU A 73 -10.00 -11.88 -0.31
C GLU A 73 -9.57 -12.34 -1.71
N LYS A 74 -8.85 -11.49 -2.46
CA LYS A 74 -8.32 -11.85 -3.78
C LYS A 74 -7.20 -12.88 -3.66
N GLU A 75 -6.31 -12.74 -2.69
CA GLU A 75 -5.23 -13.70 -2.45
C GLU A 75 -5.77 -15.08 -2.08
N ALA A 76 -6.75 -15.14 -1.18
CA ALA A 76 -7.41 -16.39 -0.79
C ALA A 76 -8.06 -17.08 -2.01
N LYS A 77 -8.79 -16.33 -2.84
CA LYS A 77 -9.40 -16.86 -4.08
C LYS A 77 -8.35 -17.39 -5.07
N GLN A 78 -7.26 -16.68 -5.28
CA GLN A 78 -6.19 -17.14 -6.16
C GLN A 78 -5.53 -18.44 -5.66
N GLN A 79 -5.41 -18.61 -4.35
CA GLN A 79 -4.88 -19.84 -3.76
C GLN A 79 -5.90 -20.99 -3.84
N GLU A 80 -7.20 -20.70 -3.66
CA GLU A 80 -8.28 -21.66 -3.89
C GLU A 80 -8.26 -22.20 -5.32
N GLU A 81 -8.20 -21.31 -6.32
CA GLU A 81 -8.13 -21.69 -7.74
C GLU A 81 -6.88 -22.54 -8.05
N LYS A 82 -5.73 -22.22 -7.43
CA LYS A 82 -4.51 -23.03 -7.57
C LYS A 82 -4.69 -24.43 -6.99
N ILE A 83 -5.32 -24.55 -5.82
CA ILE A 83 -5.59 -25.86 -5.20
C ILE A 83 -6.56 -26.68 -6.05
N GLU A 84 -7.59 -26.05 -6.62
CA GLU A 84 -8.53 -26.71 -7.51
C GLU A 84 -7.85 -27.25 -8.77
N LYS A 85 -6.95 -26.47 -9.39
CA LYS A 85 -6.14 -26.93 -10.52
C LYS A 85 -5.22 -28.10 -10.14
N MET A 86 -4.51 -28.01 -9.02
CA MET A 86 -3.66 -29.11 -8.54
C MET A 86 -4.45 -30.38 -8.22
N LYS A 87 -5.69 -30.25 -7.72
CA LYS A 87 -6.59 -31.39 -7.51
C LYS A 87 -7.05 -32.02 -8.83
N ALA A 88 -7.29 -31.21 -9.86
CA ALA A 88 -7.69 -31.71 -11.18
C ALA A 88 -6.54 -32.38 -11.94
N GLU A 89 -5.30 -31.97 -11.68
CA GLU A 89 -4.08 -32.54 -12.26
C GLU A 89 -3.56 -33.77 -11.48
N ASP A 90 -4.30 -34.29 -10.50
CA ASP A 90 -3.90 -35.38 -9.60
C ASP A 90 -2.49 -35.18 -9.00
N SER A 91 -2.16 -33.94 -8.65
CA SER A 91 -0.89 -33.60 -8.01
C SER A 91 -0.71 -34.36 -6.69
N GLU A 92 0.54 -34.64 -6.35
CA GLU A 92 0.92 -35.42 -5.17
C GLU A 92 0.23 -34.90 -3.89
N ASN A 93 -0.44 -35.78 -3.15
CA ASN A 93 -1.26 -35.45 -1.97
C ASN A 93 -0.57 -34.53 -0.94
N TYR A 94 0.75 -34.61 -0.84
CA TYR A 94 1.55 -33.78 0.05
C TYR A 94 1.58 -32.30 -0.37
N ALA A 95 1.68 -32.01 -1.66
CA ALA A 95 1.66 -30.63 -2.18
C ALA A 95 0.30 -29.97 -1.97
N ILE A 96 -0.79 -30.72 -2.16
CA ILE A 96 -2.16 -30.24 -1.91
C ILE A 96 -2.36 -29.89 -0.44
N LYS A 97 -1.89 -30.74 0.49
CA LYS A 97 -1.98 -30.48 1.94
C LYS A 97 -1.24 -29.20 2.34
N LYS A 98 -0.01 -29.01 1.87
CA LYS A 98 0.75 -27.78 2.10
C LYS A 98 0.02 -26.53 1.60
N GLN A 99 -0.58 -26.62 0.42
CA GLN A 99 -1.28 -25.47 -0.14
C GLN A 99 -2.59 -25.17 0.62
N ILE A 100 -3.25 -26.18 1.19
CA ILE A 100 -4.40 -26.00 2.08
C ILE A 100 -3.98 -25.28 3.38
N GLU A 101 -2.82 -25.63 3.96
CA GLU A 101 -2.27 -24.92 5.13
C GLU A 101 -2.04 -23.44 4.81
N VAL A 102 -1.41 -23.13 3.68
CA VAL A 102 -1.19 -21.74 3.22
C VAL A 102 -2.51 -20.98 2.97
N LEU A 103 -3.51 -21.66 2.41
CA LEU A 103 -4.85 -21.10 2.23
C LEU A 103 -5.51 -20.79 3.58
N GLN A 104 -5.35 -21.67 4.57
CA GLN A 104 -5.89 -21.44 5.91
C GLN A 104 -5.21 -20.23 6.57
N GLU A 105 -3.89 -20.11 6.50
CA GLU A 105 -3.16 -18.92 6.99
C GLU A 105 -3.70 -17.63 6.37
N SER A 106 -3.93 -17.63 5.05
CA SER A 106 -4.46 -16.47 4.33
C SER A 106 -5.92 -16.16 4.71
N ARG A 107 -6.76 -17.19 4.89
CA ARG A 107 -8.15 -17.03 5.35
C ARG A 107 -8.24 -16.53 6.80
N MET A 108 -7.29 -16.88 7.65
CA MET A 108 -7.25 -16.43 9.05
C MET A 108 -7.01 -14.93 9.20
N MET A 109 -6.52 -14.24 8.16
CA MET A 109 -6.33 -12.79 8.15
C MET A 109 -7.62 -12.00 7.85
N ILE A 110 -8.55 -12.58 7.10
CA ILE A 110 -9.83 -11.97 6.72
C ILE A 110 -10.68 -11.54 7.95
N PRO A 111 -10.86 -12.37 9.00
CA PRO A 111 -11.66 -11.97 10.15
C PRO A 111 -11.06 -10.82 10.97
N ASP A 112 -9.72 -10.67 11.02
CA ASP A 112 -9.09 -9.52 11.70
C ASP A 112 -9.40 -8.21 10.95
N CYS A 113 -9.27 -8.24 9.62
CA CYS A 113 -9.61 -7.09 8.77
C CYS A 113 -11.10 -6.72 8.87
N GLN A 114 -11.99 -7.70 8.94
CA GLN A 114 -13.43 -7.48 9.15
C GLN A 114 -13.71 -6.81 10.50
N ARG A 115 -13.16 -7.33 11.60
CA ARG A 115 -13.32 -6.73 12.94
C ARG A 115 -12.83 -5.29 12.99
N ARG A 116 -11.67 -5.00 12.40
CA ARG A 116 -11.11 -3.63 12.34
C ARG A 116 -11.99 -2.70 11.50
N LEU A 117 -12.51 -3.21 10.37
CA LEU A 117 -13.41 -2.45 9.50
C LEU A 117 -14.74 -2.13 10.20
N GLU A 118 -15.32 -3.10 10.91
CA GLU A 118 -16.54 -2.94 11.70
C GLU A 118 -16.37 -1.92 12.83
N ALA A 119 -15.27 -2.00 13.57
CA ALA A 119 -14.93 -1.02 14.61
C ALA A 119 -14.80 0.40 14.02
N ALA A 120 -14.04 0.55 12.93
CA ALA A 120 -13.87 1.84 12.26
C ALA A 120 -15.19 2.38 11.66
N HIS A 121 -16.06 1.49 11.19
CA HIS A 121 -17.38 1.84 10.67
C HIS A 121 -18.32 2.29 11.81
N ALA A 122 -18.34 1.58 12.93
CA ALA A 122 -19.10 1.95 14.12
C ALA A 122 -18.66 3.32 14.65
N ASP A 123 -17.35 3.55 14.74
CA ASP A 123 -16.75 4.83 15.11
C ASP A 123 -17.14 6.00 14.21
N LEU A 124 -17.31 5.73 12.91
CA LEU A 124 -17.75 6.73 11.94
C LEU A 124 -19.26 6.96 12.07
N ALA A 125 -20.04 5.90 12.20
CA ALA A 125 -21.49 5.96 12.36
C ALA A 125 -21.89 6.74 13.63
N GLN A 126 -21.23 6.48 14.77
CA GLN A 126 -21.43 7.23 16.01
C GLN A 126 -21.19 8.73 15.81
N LEU A 127 -20.09 9.12 15.16
CA LEU A 127 -19.82 10.54 14.88
C LEU A 127 -20.89 11.20 13.99
N LEU A 128 -21.45 10.45 13.04
CA LEU A 128 -22.52 10.97 12.19
C LEU A 128 -23.84 11.13 12.95
N VAL A 129 -24.18 10.19 13.85
CA VAL A 129 -25.36 10.28 14.71
C VAL A 129 -25.24 11.48 15.67
N SER A 130 -24.10 11.63 16.36
CA SER A 130 -23.86 12.78 17.25
C SER A 130 -23.89 14.13 16.52
N LYS A 131 -23.60 14.17 15.20
CA LYS A 131 -23.78 15.38 14.40
C LYS A 131 -25.25 15.67 14.11
N LYS A 132 -26.03 14.66 13.73
CA LYS A 132 -27.46 14.80 13.40
C LYS A 132 -28.31 15.20 14.61
N ALA A 133 -28.00 14.67 15.79
CA ALA A 133 -28.71 14.98 17.04
C ALA A 133 -28.53 16.44 17.51
N MET A 134 -27.51 17.14 17.01
CA MET A 134 -27.23 18.55 17.37
C MET A 134 -27.83 19.55 16.37
N THR A 135 -28.38 19.06 15.27
CA THR A 135 -28.97 19.88 14.18
C THR A 135 -30.50 19.79 14.13
N PHE A 136 -31.14 19.37 15.22
CA PHE A 136 -32.59 19.37 15.38
C PHE A 136 -32.97 20.25 16.57
#